data_AF-A0A0V0GR54-F1
#
_entry.id   AF-A0A0V0GR54-F1
#
_cell.length_a   1.000
_cell.length_b   1.000
_cell.length_c   1.000
_cell.angle_alpha   90.00
_cell.angle_beta   90.00
_cell.angle_gamma   90.00
#
_symmetry.space_group_name_H-M   'P 1'
#
loop_
_entity.id
_entity.type
_entity.pdbx_description
1 polymer ?
#
loop_
_entity_poly.entity_id
_entity_poly.type
_entity_poly.pdbx_seq_one_letter_code
_entity_poly.pdbx_strand_id
1 'polypeptide(L)' 'MRLFSRSLKGEAFEWYISQEMKQWPSWKALAKDFIERFGYNVEFIPDRYSLKRIKQKSWESYREYAYRWRK' A
#
# COMPACT_ATOMS: atom_id res chain seq x y z
N MET A 1 -10.56 11.25 -11.63
CA MET A 1 -9.19 11.51 -12.11
C MET A 1 -8.53 12.69 -11.37
N ARG A 2 -9.00 13.94 -11.50
CA ARG A 2 -8.35 15.14 -10.91
C ARG A 2 -8.12 15.11 -9.40
N LEU A 3 -9.02 14.51 -8.61
CA LEU A 3 -8.82 14.39 -7.16
C LEU A 3 -7.78 13.34 -6.80
N PHE A 4 -7.72 12.25 -7.58
CA PHE A 4 -6.74 11.19 -7.37
C PHE A 4 -5.32 11.69 -7.63
N SER A 5 -5.08 12.44 -8.72
CA SER A 5 -3.75 13.00 -8.99
C SER A 5 -3.22 13.90 -7.86
N ARG A 6 -4.12 14.59 -7.15
CA ARG A 6 -3.76 15.42 -5.97
C ARG A 6 -3.43 14.60 -4.73
N SER A 7 -3.90 13.35 -4.64
CA SER A 7 -3.57 12.45 -3.54
C SER A 7 -2.23 11.72 -3.72
N LEU A 8 -1.67 11.72 -4.93
CA LEU A 8 -0.42 11.02 -5.22
C LEU A 8 0.80 11.88 -4.83
N LYS A 9 1.88 11.21 -4.42
CA LYS A 9 3.19 11.81 -4.13
C LYS A 9 4.30 10.85 -4.57
N GLY A 10 5.50 11.38 -4.79
CA GLY A 10 6.68 10.59 -5.13
C GLY A 10 6.49 9.75 -6.39
N GLU A 11 6.99 8.51 -6.37
CA GLU A 11 6.98 7.60 -7.52
C GLU A 11 5.58 7.37 -8.11
N ALA A 12 4.54 7.38 -7.28
CA ALA A 12 3.16 7.23 -7.74
C ALA A 12 2.67 8.43 -8.55
N PHE A 13 3.10 9.65 -8.20
CA PHE A 13 2.77 10.87 -8.92
C PHE A 13 3.54 10.95 -10.25
N GLU A 14 4.84 10.66 -10.23
CA GLU A 14 5.69 10.61 -11.43
C GLU A 14 5.16 9.59 -12.45
N TRP A 15 4.76 8.40 -11.97
CA TRP A 15 4.09 7.42 -12.83
C TRP A 15 2.80 7.99 -13.43
N TYR A 16 1.93 8.60 -12.64
CA TYR A 16 0.65 9.12 -13.11
C TYR A 16 0.81 10.18 -14.22
N ILE A 17 1.79 11.09 -14.10
CA ILE A 17 2.05 12.11 -15.13
C ILE A 17 2.79 11.52 -16.35
N SER A 18 3.63 10.49 -16.17
CA SER A 18 4.31 9.81 -17.29
C SER A 18 3.34 9.10 -18.26
N GLN A 19 2.13 8.79 -17.78
CA GLN A 19 1.09 8.13 -18.56
C GLN A 19 0.24 9.12 -19.39
N GLU A 20 0.69 10.37 -19.62
CA GLU A 20 -0.04 11.40 -20.37
C GLU A 20 -0.53 10.97 -21.78
N MET A 21 0.05 9.91 -22.37
CA MET A 21 -0.44 9.31 -23.63
C MET A 21 -1.50 8.21 -23.45
N LYS A 22 -1.61 7.59 -22.27
CA LYS A 22 -2.69 6.66 -21.93
C LYS A 22 -3.80 7.42 -21.21
N GLN A 23 -4.69 8.04 -21.98
CA GLN A 23 -5.95 8.51 -21.40
C GLN A 23 -6.77 7.30 -20.95
N TRP A 24 -6.73 6.99 -19.66
CA TRP A 24 -7.62 5.98 -19.10
C TRP A 24 -9.07 6.38 -19.37
N PRO A 25 -9.88 5.52 -20.04
CA PRO A 25 -11.23 5.88 -20.47
C PRO A 25 -12.21 5.98 -19.28
N SER A 26 -11.83 5.49 -18.10
CA SER A 26 -12.63 5.58 -16.89
C SER A 26 -11.76 5.50 -15.64
N TRP A 27 -12.34 5.89 -14.50
CA TRP A 27 -11.73 5.70 -13.18
C TRP A 27 -11.38 4.22 -12.93
N LYS A 28 -12.24 3.29 -13.36
CA LYS A 28 -12.02 1.85 -13.18
C LYS A 28 -10.76 1.35 -13.89
N ALA A 29 -10.50 1.86 -15.10
CA ALA A 29 -9.29 1.52 -15.86
C ALA A 29 -8.03 2.04 -15.16
N LEU A 30 -8.04 3.31 -14.72
CA LEU A 30 -6.93 3.87 -13.94
C LEU A 30 -6.68 3.11 -12.64
N ALA A 31 -7.75 2.83 -11.87
CA ALA A 31 -7.63 2.15 -10.59
C ALA A 31 -7.05 0.73 -10.75
N LYS A 32 -7.43 0.02 -11.81
CA LYS A 32 -6.87 -1.30 -12.14
C LYS A 32 -5.36 -1.22 -12.39
N ASP A 33 -4.92 -0.35 -13.29
CA ASP A 33 -3.49 -0.20 -13.61
C ASP A 33 -2.68 0.26 -12.39
N PHE A 34 -3.24 1.16 -11.59
CA PHE A 34 -2.60 1.62 -10.35
C PHE A 34 -2.41 0.47 -9.34
N ILE A 35 -3.44 -0.36 -9.14
CA ILE A 35 -3.35 -1.53 -8.25
C ILE A 35 -2.40 -2.58 -8.82
N GLU A 36 -2.38 -2.82 -10.13
CA GLU A 36 -1.41 -3.76 -10.72
C GLU A 36 0.05 -3.29 -10.53
N ARG A 37 0.29 -1.98 -10.63
CA ARG A 37 1.63 -1.39 -10.50
C ARG A 37 2.09 -1.24 -9.05
N PHE A 38 1.22 -0.77 -8.16
CA PHE A 38 1.55 -0.38 -6.79
C PHE A 38 0.86 -1.24 -5.71
N GLY A 39 -0.06 -2.12 -6.09
CA GLY A 39 -0.81 -2.98 -5.17
C GLY A 39 0.07 -4.02 -4.47
N TYR A 40 1.29 -4.27 -4.97
CA TYR A 40 2.29 -5.07 -4.28
C TYR A 40 2.85 -4.41 -3.00
N ASN A 41 2.61 -3.10 -2.81
CA ASN A 41 2.99 -2.36 -1.60
C ASN A 41 1.87 -2.23 -0.56
N VAL A 42 0.69 -2.80 -0.83
CA VAL A 42 -0.36 -2.94 0.19
C VAL A 42 0.16 -4.02 1.12
N GLU A 43 0.61 -3.58 2.31
CA GLU A 43 1.22 -4.36 3.39
C GLU A 43 1.18 -5.86 3.15
N PHE A 44 2.36 -6.47 2.98
CA PHE A 44 2.55 -7.91 3.07
C PHE A 44 1.72 -8.39 4.25
N ILE A 45 0.52 -8.95 3.98
CA ILE A 45 -0.33 -9.51 5.03
C ILE A 45 0.61 -10.47 5.74
N PRO A 46 0.93 -10.22 7.03
CA PRO A 46 1.98 -10.98 7.65
C PRO A 46 1.54 -12.43 7.58
N ASP A 47 2.28 -13.20 6.77
CA ASP A 47 1.94 -14.59 6.58
C ASP A 47 2.04 -15.31 7.92
N ARG A 48 1.46 -16.50 8.00
CA ARG A 48 1.43 -17.28 9.25
C ARG A 48 2.84 -17.45 9.85
N TYR A 49 3.88 -17.46 9.02
CA TYR A 49 5.28 -17.57 9.46
C TYR A 49 5.80 -16.27 10.09
N SER A 50 5.44 -15.12 9.52
CA SER A 50 5.76 -13.79 10.02
C SER A 50 5.09 -13.52 11.36
N LEU A 51 3.80 -13.83 11.50
CA LEU A 51 3.07 -13.72 12.77
C LEU A 51 3.68 -14.62 13.86
N LYS A 52 4.11 -15.84 13.51
CA LYS A 52 4.79 -16.75 14.45
C LYS A 52 6.14 -16.23 14.94
N ARG A 53 6.82 -15.39 14.15
CA ARG A 53 8.09 -14.76 14.54
C ARG A 53 7.92 -13.53 15.43
N ILE A 54 6.73 -12.94 15.48
CA ILE A 54 6.41 -11.80 16.35
C ILE A 54 6.21 -12.32 17.78
N LYS A 55 7.32 -12.35 18.54
CA LYS A 55 7.30 -12.57 20.00
C LYS A 55 7.22 -11.24 20.74
N GLN A 56 6.64 -11.27 21.94
CA GLN A 56 6.65 -10.12 22.84
C GLN A 56 8.10 -9.86 23.28
N LYS A 57 8.56 -8.63 23.10
CA LYS A 57 9.87 -8.14 23.56
C LYS A 57 9.82 -7.88 25.06
N SER A 58 10.96 -8.03 25.75
CA SER A 58 11.03 -7.83 27.21
C SER A 58 10.77 -6.39 27.65
N TRP A 59 10.93 -5.42 26.74
CA TRP A 59 10.75 -3.99 26.99
C TRP A 59 9.44 -3.42 26.43
N GLU A 60 8.55 -4.25 25.83
CA GLU A 60 7.26 -3.80 25.33
C GLU A 60 6.10 -4.30 26.20
N SER A 61 5.09 -3.46 26.39
CA SER A 61 3.85 -3.86 27.06
C SER A 61 3.05 -4.83 26.19
N TYR A 62 2.16 -5.61 26.81
CA TYR A 62 1.26 -6.51 26.08
C TYR A 62 0.39 -5.77 25.05
N ARG A 63 -0.02 -4.54 25.35
CA ARG A 63 -0.83 -3.71 24.45
C ARG A 63 -0.06 -3.30 23.20
N GLU A 64 1.20 -2.91 23.35
CA GLU A 64 2.08 -2.56 22.22
C GLU A 64 2.39 -3.79 21.38
N TYR A 65 2.63 -4.94 22.02
CA TYR A 65 2.77 -6.22 21.34
C TYR A 65 1.53 -6.57 20.50
N ALA A 66 0.34 -6.53 21.09
CA ALA A 66 -0.91 -6.85 20.39
C ALA A 66 -1.20 -5.89 19.22
N TYR A 67 -0.88 -4.60 19.38
CA TYR A 67 -0.99 -3.62 18.31
C TYR A 67 -0.04 -3.92 17.15
N ARG A 68 1.21 -4.32 17.43
CA ARG A 68 2.20 -4.72 16.43
C ARG A 68 1.87 -6.05 15.75
N TRP A 69 1.30 -7.00 16.48
CA TRP A 69 0.88 -8.29 15.92
C TRP A 69 -0.31 -8.17 14.98
N ARG A 70 -1.18 -7.17 15.19
CA ARG A 70 -2.36 -6.92 14.34
C ARG A 70 -2.03 -6.20 13.03
N LYS A 71 -0.97 -5.40 13.01
CA LYS A 71 -0.44 -4.81 11.77
C LYS A 71 0.18 -5.91 10.93
#